data_AF-A0A1I6UX26-F1
#
_entry.id   AF-A0A1I6UX26-F1
#
_cell.length_a   1.000
_cell.length_b   1.000
_cell.length_c   1.000
_cell.angle_alpha   90.00
_cell.angle_beta   90.00
_cell.angle_gamma   90.00
#
_symmetry.space_group_name_H-M   'P 1'
#
loop_
_entity.id
_entity.type
_entity.pdbx_description
1 polymer ?
#
loop_
_entity_poly.entity_id
_entity_poly.type
_entity_poly.pdbx_seq_one_letter_code
_entity_poly.pdbx_strand_id
1 'polypeptide(L)'
;MKKICLYVSMLFILSACSGGEQPIEDRIIFQSEGEQWKAIIQNNVIEHDGKHYFNIIYQYKGNLEDLHEVERISFAQGTALGTQIINIYDPSYKAKLINNGGYQEEYEERYGIIIDEIKKRNTNEFTVEYAMVEADNDYTTLDAIEKDRILIIINWETQGKKYEDKIN
;
A
#
# COMPACT_ATOMS: atom_id res chain seq x y z
N MET A 1 -34.47 -59.28 -7.86
CA MET A 1 -34.12 -59.93 -6.57
C MET A 1 -32.60 -59.88 -6.40
N LYS A 2 -32.15 -59.43 -5.22
CA LYS A 2 -30.95 -59.83 -4.43
C LYS A 2 -29.69 -60.25 -5.24
N LYS A 3 -28.61 -59.45 -5.31
CA LYS A 3 -27.55 -59.13 -4.30
C LYS A 3 -26.27 -59.99 -4.51
N ILE A 4 -25.13 -59.38 -4.16
CA ILE A 4 -23.79 -59.90 -3.82
C ILE A 4 -22.82 -59.89 -5.03
N CYS A 5 -21.97 -58.88 -5.24
CA CYS A 5 -20.84 -58.33 -4.44
C CYS A 5 -19.60 -59.25 -4.47
N LEU A 6 -18.55 -58.83 -5.18
CA LEU A 6 -17.18 -59.20 -4.84
C LEU A 6 -16.27 -57.98 -5.02
N TYR A 7 -15.78 -57.51 -3.88
CA TYR A 7 -14.68 -56.55 -3.74
C TYR A 7 -13.40 -57.16 -4.31
N VAL A 8 -12.72 -56.44 -5.20
CA VAL A 8 -11.26 -56.50 -5.28
C VAL A 8 -10.75 -55.07 -5.20
N SER A 9 -10.42 -54.72 -3.97
CA SER A 9 -9.52 -53.65 -3.59
C SER A 9 -8.20 -53.75 -4.36
N MET A 10 -7.91 -52.74 -5.18
CA MET A 10 -6.53 -52.42 -5.56
C MET A 10 -6.30 -50.94 -5.29
N LEU A 11 -5.81 -50.68 -4.07
CA LEU A 11 -5.07 -49.48 -3.72
C LEU A 11 -3.84 -49.40 -4.63
N PHE A 12 -3.83 -48.47 -5.57
CA PHE A 12 -2.60 -47.78 -5.91
C PHE A 12 -2.81 -46.31 -5.59
N ILE A 13 -2.19 -45.96 -4.48
CA ILE A 13 -2.03 -44.64 -3.90
C ILE A 13 -1.40 -43.76 -4.98
N LEU A 14 -2.23 -42.99 -5.69
CA LEU A 14 -1.72 -41.80 -6.36
C LEU A 14 -1.34 -40.86 -5.24
N SER A 15 -0.04 -40.79 -5.02
CA SER A 15 0.68 -39.78 -4.28
C SER A 15 0.11 -38.41 -4.62
N ALA A 16 -0.86 -37.98 -3.84
CA ALA A 16 -1.10 -36.58 -3.60
C ALA A 16 0.17 -36.05 -2.94
N CYS A 17 1.14 -35.67 -3.76
CA CYS A 17 1.99 -34.54 -3.43
C CYS A 17 1.04 -33.35 -3.35
N SER A 18 0.30 -33.23 -2.25
CA SER A 18 -0.24 -31.95 -1.82
C SER A 18 0.95 -31.12 -1.35
N GLY A 19 1.77 -30.69 -2.30
CA GLY A 19 2.32 -29.34 -2.26
C GLY A 19 1.15 -28.39 -2.55
N GLY A 20 0.13 -28.43 -1.69
CA GLY A 20 -0.68 -27.26 -1.50
C GLY A 20 0.28 -26.32 -0.80
N GLU A 21 0.95 -25.49 -1.58
CA GLU A 21 1.33 -24.17 -1.08
C GLU A 21 0.02 -23.64 -0.48
N GLN A 22 -0.07 -23.71 0.85
CA GLN A 22 -1.05 -22.91 1.55
C GLN A 22 -0.79 -21.50 1.02
N PRO A 23 -1.79 -20.81 0.44
CA PRO A 23 -1.61 -19.41 0.17
C PRO A 23 -1.15 -18.82 1.51
N ILE A 24 0.03 -18.23 1.53
CA ILE A 24 0.52 -17.48 2.67
C ILE A 24 -0.62 -16.49 2.93
N GLU A 25 -1.39 -16.70 4.00
CA GLU A 25 -2.44 -15.75 4.36
C GLU A 25 -1.72 -14.40 4.44
N ASP A 26 -2.16 -13.42 3.65
CA ASP A 26 -1.67 -12.06 3.67
C ASP A 26 -1.88 -11.50 5.09
N ARG A 27 -0.95 -11.81 6.00
CA ARG A 27 -1.08 -11.46 7.41
C ARG A 27 -0.97 -9.96 7.48
N ILE A 28 -2.07 -9.31 7.88
CA ILE A 28 -2.07 -7.88 8.21
C ILE A 28 -1.11 -7.70 9.38
N ILE A 29 -0.06 -6.92 9.16
CA ILE A 29 0.96 -6.60 10.17
C ILE A 29 0.71 -5.24 10.81
N PHE A 30 -0.01 -4.36 10.12
CA PHE A 30 -0.45 -3.09 10.66
C PHE A 30 -1.82 -2.71 10.12
N GLN A 31 -2.69 -2.25 11.01
CA GLN A 31 -3.93 -1.58 10.65
C GLN A 31 -4.23 -0.52 11.69
N SER A 32 -4.34 0.73 11.26
CA SER A 32 -4.72 1.84 12.12
C SER A 32 -5.48 2.90 11.33
N GLU A 33 -6.21 3.75 12.04
CA GLU A 33 -7.13 4.73 11.49
C GLU A 33 -6.88 6.10 12.10
N GLY A 34 -6.88 7.12 11.23
CA GLY A 34 -6.93 8.53 11.60
C GLY A 34 -8.36 9.04 11.59
N GLU A 35 -8.57 10.34 11.42
CA GLU A 35 -9.90 10.93 11.28
C GLU A 35 -10.55 10.59 9.93
N GLN A 36 -9.83 10.81 8.84
CA GLN A 36 -10.32 10.71 7.47
C GLN A 36 -9.70 9.55 6.69
N TRP A 37 -8.63 8.95 7.22
CA TRP A 37 -7.90 7.91 6.55
C TRP A 37 -7.75 6.65 7.40
N LYS A 38 -7.58 5.53 6.73
CA LYS A 38 -7.16 4.24 7.29
C LYS A 38 -5.91 3.79 6.54
N ALA A 39 -4.96 3.20 7.25
CA ALA A 39 -3.78 2.58 6.67
C ALA A 39 -3.75 1.08 7.02
N ILE A 40 -3.47 0.25 6.02
CA ILE A 40 -3.33 -1.20 6.16
C ILE A 40 -2.02 -1.61 5.51
N ILE A 41 -1.23 -2.42 6.23
CA ILE A 41 0.00 -3.02 5.71
C ILE A 41 -0.12 -4.53 5.86
N GLN A 42 0.07 -5.24 4.76
CA GLN A 42 0.09 -6.70 4.70
C GLN A 42 1.54 -7.17 4.54
N ASN A 43 1.87 -8.33 5.09
CA ASN A 43 3.17 -8.97 4.89
C ASN A 43 3.26 -9.65 3.51
N ASN A 44 3.23 -8.83 2.46
CA ASN A 44 3.39 -9.26 1.08
C ASN A 44 4.56 -8.50 0.45
N VAL A 45 5.68 -9.20 0.28
CA VAL A 45 6.91 -8.65 -0.26
C VAL A 45 6.96 -8.87 -1.77
N ILE A 46 7.14 -7.79 -2.52
CA ILE A 46 7.28 -7.77 -3.97
C ILE A 46 8.75 -7.54 -4.30
N GLU A 47 9.32 -8.36 -5.19
CA GLU A 47 10.67 -8.19 -5.72
C GLU A 47 10.62 -7.70 -7.16
N HIS A 48 11.25 -6.56 -7.45
CA HIS A 48 11.55 -6.15 -8.82
C HIS A 48 12.79 -5.25 -8.84
N ASP A 49 13.54 -5.29 -9.95
CA ASP A 49 14.77 -4.51 -10.14
C ASP A 49 15.84 -4.71 -9.04
N GLY A 50 15.87 -5.92 -8.45
CA GLY A 50 16.81 -6.28 -7.38
C GLY A 50 16.53 -5.58 -6.05
N LYS A 51 15.30 -5.10 -5.85
CA LYS A 51 14.84 -4.43 -4.63
C LYS A 51 13.56 -5.08 -4.12
N HIS A 52 13.36 -4.99 -2.81
CA HIS A 52 12.17 -5.47 -2.13
C HIS A 52 11.23 -4.32 -1.77
N TYR A 53 9.95 -4.57 -1.91
CA TYR A 53 8.88 -3.61 -1.65
C TYR A 53 7.75 -4.29 -0.89
N PHE A 54 6.91 -3.51 -0.22
CA PHE A 54 5.63 -3.99 0.28
C PHE A 54 4.55 -2.94 0.04
N ASN A 55 3.30 -3.40 -0.04
CA ASN A 55 2.17 -2.53 -0.29
C ASN A 55 1.61 -1.92 1.00
N ILE A 56 1.29 -0.63 0.91
CA ILE A 56 0.49 0.07 1.91
C ILE A 56 -0.80 0.51 1.25
N ILE A 57 -1.92 0.13 1.86
CA ILE A 57 -3.24 0.50 1.40
C ILE A 57 -3.74 1.64 2.27
N TYR A 58 -3.86 2.82 1.68
CA TYR A 58 -4.50 3.97 2.29
C TYR A 58 -5.95 4.06 1.81
N GLN A 59 -6.90 3.99 2.73
CA GLN A 59 -8.33 4.09 2.42
C GLN A 59 -8.90 5.40 2.97
N TYR A 60 -9.45 6.22 2.09
CA TYR A 60 -10.18 7.42 2.48
C TYR A 60 -11.58 7.05 3.01
N LYS A 61 -11.93 7.53 4.19
CA LYS A 61 -13.20 7.21 4.88
C LYS A 61 -14.34 8.17 4.54
N GLY A 62 -14.03 9.31 3.91
CA GLY A 62 -15.01 10.28 3.43
C GLY A 62 -15.68 9.85 2.12
N ASN A 63 -16.34 10.80 1.45
CA ASN A 63 -17.02 10.51 0.18
C ASN A 63 -16.00 10.49 -0.97
N LEU A 64 -16.22 9.62 -1.97
CA LEU A 64 -15.42 9.58 -3.19
C LEU A 64 -15.45 10.93 -3.94
N GLU A 65 -16.58 11.64 -3.91
CA GLU A 65 -16.66 12.99 -4.50
C GLU A 65 -15.71 13.99 -3.86
N ASP A 66 -15.40 13.85 -2.57
CA ASP A 66 -14.43 14.72 -1.89
C ASP A 66 -13.03 14.51 -2.46
N LEU A 67 -12.68 13.27 -2.86
CA LEU A 67 -11.42 12.96 -3.53
C LEU A 67 -11.35 13.58 -4.92
N HIS A 68 -12.47 13.76 -5.63
CA HIS A 68 -12.47 14.42 -6.93
C HIS A 68 -12.09 15.91 -6.87
N GLU A 69 -12.15 16.52 -5.69
CA GLU A 69 -11.70 17.89 -5.49
C GLU A 69 -10.23 17.99 -5.07
N VAL A 70 -9.62 16.88 -4.66
CA VAL A 70 -8.24 16.84 -4.18
C VAL A 70 -7.25 17.08 -5.33
N GLU A 71 -6.35 18.03 -5.13
CA GLU A 71 -5.31 18.38 -6.10
C GLU A 71 -4.00 17.63 -5.82
N ARG A 72 -3.75 17.32 -4.54
CA ARG A 72 -2.54 16.63 -4.07
C ARG A 72 -2.80 15.87 -2.78
N ILE A 73 -2.17 14.71 -2.65
CA ILE A 73 -2.02 13.91 -1.43
C ILE A 73 -0.54 13.63 -1.20
N SER A 74 -0.10 13.61 0.05
CA SER A 74 1.25 13.22 0.46
C SER A 74 1.14 12.21 1.59
N PHE A 75 1.59 10.98 1.32
CA PHE A 75 1.71 9.91 2.30
C PHE A 75 3.14 9.90 2.84
N ALA A 76 3.31 10.21 4.13
CA ALA A 76 4.58 10.14 4.81
C ALA A 76 4.52 9.04 5.87
N GLN A 77 5.48 8.12 5.85
CA GLN A 77 5.60 7.05 6.84
C GLN A 77 6.98 7.10 7.49
N GLY A 78 6.99 7.29 8.80
CA GLY A 78 8.18 7.21 9.65
C GLY A 78 8.26 5.87 10.39
N THR A 79 9.42 5.24 10.30
CA THR A 79 9.84 4.08 11.10
C THR A 79 11.18 4.40 11.79
N ALA A 80 11.68 3.49 12.63
CA ALA A 80 13.02 3.63 13.21
C ALA A 80 14.15 3.67 12.16
N LEU A 81 13.92 3.13 10.96
CA LEU A 81 14.91 3.08 9.86
C LEU A 81 14.91 4.35 9.00
N GLY A 82 13.90 5.21 9.14
CA GLY A 82 13.82 6.47 8.40
C GLY A 82 12.39 6.85 8.04
N THR A 83 12.27 7.86 7.19
CA THR A 83 10.98 8.34 6.67
C THR A 83 10.96 8.28 5.16
N GLN A 84 9.89 7.71 4.60
CA GLN A 84 9.60 7.78 3.17
C GLN A 84 8.38 8.68 2.96
N ILE A 85 8.45 9.51 1.92
CA ILE A 85 7.36 10.40 1.52
C ILE A 85 7.02 10.11 0.06
N ILE A 86 5.74 9.90 -0.20
CA ILE A 86 5.20 9.63 -1.53
C ILE A 86 4.10 10.65 -1.80
N ASN A 87 4.28 11.44 -2.86
CA ASN A 87 3.30 12.42 -3.29
C ASN A 87 2.47 11.83 -4.43
N ILE A 88 1.17 12.13 -4.42
CA ILE A 88 0.24 11.88 -5.52
C ILE A 88 -0.41 13.21 -5.85
N TYR A 89 -0.43 13.61 -7.11
CA TYR A 89 -1.05 14.88 -7.50
C TYR A 89 -1.71 14.83 -8.87
N ASP A 90 -2.73 15.66 -9.04
CA ASP A 90 -3.44 15.88 -10.30
C ASP A 90 -2.56 16.71 -11.27
N PRO A 91 -2.62 16.48 -12.59
CA PRO A 91 -1.87 17.27 -13.56
C PRO A 91 -2.13 18.78 -13.47
N SER A 92 -3.33 19.21 -13.06
CA SER A 92 -3.63 20.63 -12.82
C SER A 92 -2.79 21.23 -11.69
N TYR A 93 -2.42 20.42 -10.69
CA TYR A 93 -1.52 20.82 -9.61
C TYR A 93 -0.10 21.04 -10.13
N LYS A 94 0.41 20.15 -11.00
CA LYS A 94 1.69 20.36 -11.69
C LYS A 94 1.69 21.69 -12.46
N ALA A 95 0.62 21.97 -13.22
CA ALA A 95 0.48 23.25 -13.93
C ALA A 95 0.47 24.47 -12.99
N LYS A 96 -0.23 24.37 -11.85
CA LYS A 96 -0.25 25.41 -10.79
C LYS A 96 1.16 25.65 -10.22
N LEU A 97 1.92 24.59 -9.94
CA LEU A 97 3.30 24.70 -9.46
C LEU A 97 4.22 25.37 -10.48
N ILE A 98 4.10 25.01 -11.76
CA ILE A 98 4.88 25.62 -12.84
C ILE A 98 4.58 27.13 -12.93
N ASN A 99 3.29 27.49 -12.97
CA ASN A 99 2.86 28.89 -13.09
C ASN A 99 3.31 29.76 -11.91
N ASN A 100 3.40 29.18 -10.71
CA ASN A 100 3.79 29.90 -9.50
C ASN A 100 5.30 29.83 -9.21
N GLY A 101 6.11 29.26 -10.11
CA GLY A 101 7.56 29.11 -9.93
C GLY A 101 7.96 28.14 -8.80
N GLY A 102 7.02 27.29 -8.35
CA GLY A 102 7.23 26.31 -7.29
C GLY A 102 7.57 24.90 -7.80
N TYR A 103 7.56 24.69 -9.12
CA TYR A 103 7.88 23.38 -9.70
C TYR A 103 9.38 23.10 -9.68
N GLN A 104 9.78 21.96 -9.09
CA GLN A 104 11.13 21.45 -9.11
C GLN A 104 11.12 20.04 -9.72
N GLU A 105 11.58 19.93 -10.96
CA GLU A 105 11.48 18.72 -11.80
C GLU A 105 12.05 17.47 -11.12
N GLU A 106 13.25 17.58 -10.53
CA GLU A 106 13.90 16.47 -9.80
C GLU A 106 13.14 15.99 -8.56
N TYR A 107 12.31 16.82 -7.92
CA TYR A 107 11.56 16.42 -6.73
C TYR A 107 10.21 15.80 -7.11
N GLU A 108 9.54 16.40 -8.09
CA GLU A 108 8.20 15.97 -8.49
C GLU A 108 8.21 14.70 -9.35
N GLU A 109 9.20 14.49 -10.21
CA GLU A 109 9.32 13.25 -11.00
C GLU A 109 9.92 12.07 -10.21
N ARG A 110 10.67 12.37 -9.15
CA ARG A 110 11.39 11.37 -8.35
C ARG A 110 10.62 10.91 -7.11
N TYR A 111 9.68 11.74 -6.62
CA TYR A 111 8.88 11.47 -5.41
C TYR A 111 7.36 11.65 -5.62
N GLY A 112 6.94 11.92 -6.85
CA GLY A 112 5.56 12.11 -7.23
C GLY A 112 5.10 11.02 -8.19
N ILE A 113 4.07 10.27 -7.80
CA ILE A 113 3.30 9.47 -8.76
C ILE A 113 2.34 10.46 -9.44
N ILE A 114 2.63 10.82 -10.69
CA ILE A 114 1.72 11.64 -11.50
C ILE A 114 0.51 10.77 -11.84
N ILE A 115 -0.54 10.94 -11.06
CA ILE A 115 -1.78 10.19 -11.26
C ILE A 115 -2.80 11.16 -11.83
N ASP A 116 -3.03 11.01 -13.13
CA ASP A 116 -4.17 11.56 -13.88
C ASP A 116 -5.55 11.08 -13.33
N GLU A 117 -5.52 10.31 -12.24
CA GLU A 117 -6.62 9.49 -11.72
C GLU A 117 -7.16 9.89 -10.35
N ILE A 118 -6.61 10.80 -9.52
CA ILE A 118 -7.30 11.11 -8.23
C ILE A 118 -8.77 11.49 -8.51
N LYS A 119 -8.97 12.36 -9.51
CA LYS A 119 -10.30 12.79 -9.96
C LYS A 119 -11.05 11.81 -10.86
N LYS A 120 -10.38 10.75 -11.34
CA LYS A 120 -10.99 9.74 -12.24
C LYS A 120 -11.11 8.37 -11.56
N ARG A 121 -10.77 8.27 -10.28
CA ARG A 121 -10.81 7.03 -9.50
C ARG A 121 -12.24 6.70 -9.13
N ASN A 122 -12.57 5.42 -9.26
CA ASN A 122 -13.83 4.84 -8.78
C ASN A 122 -13.67 4.18 -7.40
N THR A 123 -12.51 4.34 -6.77
CA THR A 123 -12.14 3.75 -5.48
C THR A 123 -11.56 4.81 -4.55
N ASN A 124 -11.84 4.64 -3.26
CA ASN A 124 -11.30 5.45 -2.18
C ASN A 124 -9.97 4.89 -1.62
N GLU A 125 -9.46 3.82 -2.22
CA GLU A 125 -8.20 3.18 -1.83
C GLU A 125 -7.05 3.62 -2.72
N PHE A 126 -5.87 3.77 -2.10
CA PHE A 126 -4.59 4.06 -2.74
C PHE A 126 -3.61 3.00 -2.28
N THR A 127 -3.15 2.16 -3.20
CA THR A 127 -2.08 1.20 -2.95
C THR A 127 -0.76 1.82 -3.36
N VAL A 128 0.17 1.88 -2.43
CA VAL A 128 1.47 2.49 -2.62
C VAL A 128 2.55 1.49 -2.28
N GLU A 129 3.52 1.34 -3.18
CA GLU A 129 4.71 0.51 -2.97
C GLU A 129 5.72 1.26 -2.11
N TYR A 130 6.01 0.69 -0.94
CA TYR A 130 7.04 1.18 -0.03
C TYR A 130 8.32 0.38 -0.25
N ALA A 131 9.46 1.07 -0.35
CA ALA A 131 10.75 0.40 -0.56
C ALA A 131 11.27 -0.16 0.77
N MET A 132 11.41 -1.47 0.86
CA MET A 132 11.94 -2.10 2.07
C MET A 132 13.43 -1.79 2.21
N VAL A 133 13.81 -1.21 3.35
CA VAL A 133 15.21 -1.05 3.72
C VAL A 133 15.62 -2.28 4.54
N GLU A 134 16.57 -3.04 3.99
CA GLU A 134 17.22 -4.15 4.67
C GLU A 134 18.45 -3.63 5.42
N ALA A 135 18.50 -3.86 6.73
CA ALA A 135 19.69 -3.57 7.51
C ALA A 135 20.70 -4.72 7.39
N ASP A 136 21.97 -4.47 7.76
CA ASP A 136 23.02 -5.50 7.80
C ASP A 136 22.79 -6.56 8.89
N ASN A 137 21.87 -6.28 9.83
CA ASN A 137 21.28 -7.26 10.73
C ASN A 137 19.89 -7.62 10.19
N ASP A 138 19.34 -8.80 10.51
CA ASP A 138 18.03 -9.29 10.00
C ASP A 138 16.80 -8.42 10.42
N TYR A 139 17.00 -7.15 10.74
CA TYR A 139 15.99 -6.17 11.12
C TYR A 139 15.55 -5.36 9.90
N THR A 140 14.32 -5.61 9.46
CA THR A 140 13.76 -5.02 8.24
C THR A 140 12.81 -3.85 8.56
N THR A 141 12.36 -3.16 7.51
CA THR A 141 11.27 -2.18 7.67
C THR A 141 9.98 -2.82 8.21
N LEU A 142 9.68 -4.07 7.82
CA LEU A 142 8.51 -4.78 8.34
C LEU A 142 8.66 -5.11 9.84
N ASP A 143 9.88 -5.42 10.30
CA ASP A 143 10.16 -5.56 11.74
C ASP A 143 9.93 -4.25 12.49
N ALA A 144 10.38 -3.13 11.93
CA ALA A 144 10.13 -1.80 12.51
C ALA A 144 8.63 -1.50 12.56
N ILE A 145 7.85 -1.92 11.55
CA ILE A 145 6.40 -1.76 11.55
C ILE A 145 5.71 -2.62 12.61
N GLU A 146 6.13 -3.88 12.78
CA GLU A 146 5.52 -4.80 13.76
C GLU A 146 5.91 -4.45 15.21
N LYS A 147 7.17 -4.02 15.42
CA LYS A 147 7.76 -3.85 16.76
C LYS A 147 7.73 -2.40 17.26
N ASP A 148 7.78 -1.41 16.37
CA ASP A 148 7.74 0.01 16.72
C ASP A 148 6.37 0.63 16.43
N ARG A 149 6.12 1.78 17.05
CA ARG A 149 4.95 2.61 16.71
C ARG A 149 5.28 3.37 15.42
N ILE A 150 4.73 2.92 14.30
CA ILE A 150 4.85 3.66 13.06
C ILE A 150 4.05 4.95 13.15
N LEU A 151 4.59 6.02 12.56
CA LEU A 151 3.87 7.28 12.40
C LEU A 151 3.59 7.48 10.92
N ILE A 152 2.31 7.46 10.56
CA ILE A 152 1.85 7.81 9.23
C ILE A 152 1.22 9.20 9.30
N ILE A 153 1.70 10.10 8.46
CA ILE A 153 1.13 11.44 8.29
C ILE A 153 0.63 11.55 6.85
N ILE A 154 -0.66 11.86 6.71
CA ILE A 154 -1.31 12.02 5.41
C ILE A 154 -1.71 13.47 5.28
N ASN A 155 -1.17 14.16 4.28
CA ASN A 155 -1.54 15.53 3.98
C ASN A 155 -2.27 15.59 2.65
N TRP A 156 -3.32 16.40 2.53
CA TRP A 156 -3.95 16.64 1.23
C TRP A 156 -4.35 18.10 1.04
N GLU A 157 -4.42 18.52 -0.22
CA GLU A 157 -4.78 19.87 -0.63
C GLU A 157 -6.02 19.86 -1.54
N THR A 158 -7.00 20.70 -1.20
CA THR A 158 -8.23 20.91 -1.98
C THR A 158 -8.44 22.40 -2.15
N GLN A 159 -8.42 22.90 -3.40
CA GLN A 159 -8.67 24.32 -3.71
C GLN A 159 -7.86 25.30 -2.83
N GLY A 160 -6.60 24.96 -2.53
CA GLY A 160 -5.71 25.76 -1.67
C GLY A 160 -5.91 25.60 -0.15
N LYS A 161 -6.88 24.81 0.31
CA LYS A 161 -6.99 24.38 1.71
C LYS A 161 -6.11 23.16 1.95
N LYS A 162 -5.46 23.11 3.12
CA LYS A 162 -4.58 22.00 3.51
C LYS A 162 -5.18 21.27 4.70
N TYR A 163 -5.06 19.95 4.64
CA TYR A 163 -5.57 19.04 5.66
C TYR A 163 -4.46 18.06 6.04
N GLU A 164 -4.53 17.55 7.26
CA GLU A 164 -3.59 16.59 7.84
C GLU A 164 -4.37 15.53 8.61
N ASP A 165 -3.95 14.27 8.47
CA ASP A 165 -4.37 13.19 9.32
C ASP A 165 -3.13 12.44 9.84
N LYS A 166 -3.17 12.03 11.11
CA LYS A 166 -2.05 11.34 11.79
C LYS A 166 -2.53 9.99 12.30
N ILE A 167 -1.84 8.94 11.89
CA ILE A 167 -2.14 7.55 12.24
C ILE A 167 -0.94 6.99 13.03
N ASN A 168 -1.20 6.41 14.20
CA ASN A 168 -0.20 5.80 15.09
C ASN A 168 -0.56 4.35 15.43
#